data_AF-A0A7I0JTZ4-F1
#
_entry.id   AF-A0A7I0JTZ4-F1
#
_cell.length_a   1.000
_cell.length_b   1.000
_cell.length_c   1.000
_cell.angle_alpha   90.00
_cell.angle_beta   90.00
_cell.angle_gamma   90.00
#
_symmetry.space_group_name_H-M   'P 1'
#
loop_
_entity.id
_entity.type
_entity.pdbx_description
1 polymer ?
#
loop_
_entity_poly.entity_id
_entity_poly.type
_entity_poly.pdbx_seq_one_letter_code
_entity_poly.pdbx_strand_id
1 'polypeptide(L)'
;EIFNGAITPAGGTGPYTYTLNSSATGSYGNLVLNADGTYTYTLTHTYDGATADNGITTEQDKDSFTYTVTDAHGNTTTGTILVDIVDDVPTAHADTNSVAEGAQVSGNVLSDGTPDVLGADGAAPGGAVTGVATGSNVSNPVSGNLGGAGIAGQYGTLVLNANGTYTYTANPNAVTTNAVDHFVYTITDGDGDTSTVTLDITVNNVTVT
;
A
#
# COMPACT_ATOMS: atom_id res chain seq x y z
N GLU A 1 6.67 -1.55 -12.31
CA GLU A 1 7.53 -0.35 -12.40
C GLU A 1 8.62 -0.54 -13.46
N ILE A 2 9.26 0.53 -13.96
CA ILE A 2 10.31 0.44 -15.00
C ILE A 2 11.59 1.12 -14.50
N PHE A 3 12.72 0.42 -14.60
CA PHE A 3 14.04 0.93 -14.29
C PHE A 3 14.96 0.84 -15.52
N ASN A 4 15.71 1.91 -15.80
CA ASN A 4 16.65 1.97 -16.90
C ASN A 4 18.08 2.16 -16.38
N GLY A 5 19.04 1.47 -16.98
CA GLY A 5 20.44 1.60 -16.64
C GLY A 5 21.37 1.30 -17.81
N ALA A 6 22.66 1.43 -17.57
CA ALA A 6 23.69 1.06 -18.53
C ALA A 6 24.90 0.47 -17.80
N ILE A 7 25.45 -0.60 -18.35
CA ILE A 7 26.69 -1.20 -17.84
C ILE A 7 27.88 -0.39 -18.33
N THR A 8 28.72 0.10 -17.42
CA THR A 8 29.97 0.79 -17.75
C THR A 8 31.16 -0.15 -17.51
N PRO A 9 31.76 -0.73 -18.55
CA PRO A 9 32.87 -1.66 -18.40
C PRO A 9 34.18 -0.87 -18.26
N ALA A 10 35.20 -1.51 -17.67
CA ALA A 10 36.55 -0.97 -17.60
C ALA A 10 37.59 -2.02 -17.99
N GLY A 11 38.73 -1.57 -18.51
CA GLY A 11 39.92 -2.43 -18.73
C GLY A 11 40.03 -3.12 -20.09
N GLY A 12 39.06 -2.96 -21.00
CA GLY A 12 39.14 -3.47 -22.38
C GLY A 12 39.52 -2.41 -23.42
N THR A 13 39.50 -2.78 -24.70
CA THR A 13 39.82 -1.89 -25.82
C THR A 13 38.76 -1.94 -26.92
N GLY A 14 38.40 -0.78 -27.47
CA GLY A 14 37.39 -0.65 -28.52
C GLY A 14 35.94 -0.72 -28.02
N PRO A 15 34.94 -0.79 -28.92
CA PRO A 15 33.55 -0.93 -28.54
C PRO A 15 33.30 -2.23 -27.77
N TYR A 16 32.35 -2.19 -26.84
CA TYR A 16 31.90 -3.35 -26.08
C TYR A 16 30.55 -3.83 -26.61
N THR A 17 30.36 -5.15 -26.63
CA THR A 17 29.05 -5.77 -26.91
C THR A 17 28.60 -6.64 -25.76
N TYR A 18 27.31 -6.59 -25.45
CA TYR A 18 26.71 -7.29 -24.33
C TYR A 18 25.71 -8.34 -24.77
N THR A 19 25.76 -9.50 -24.12
CA THR A 19 24.83 -10.60 -24.37
C THR A 19 24.34 -11.15 -23.04
N LEU A 20 23.03 -11.31 -22.89
CA LEU A 20 22.46 -11.94 -21.72
C LEU A 20 22.70 -13.46 -21.75
N ASN A 21 23.20 -14.02 -20.65
CA ASN A 21 23.47 -15.45 -20.51
C ASN A 21 22.33 -16.19 -19.79
N SER A 22 21.60 -15.48 -18.92
CA SER A 22 20.46 -16.02 -18.16
C SER A 22 19.14 -15.86 -18.91
N SER A 23 18.07 -16.39 -18.32
CA SER A 23 16.69 -16.01 -18.67
C SER A 23 16.52 -14.49 -18.59
N ALA A 24 15.77 -13.90 -19.51
CA ALA A 24 15.32 -12.51 -19.45
C ALA A 24 14.18 -12.32 -18.44
N THR A 25 13.53 -13.40 -18.02
CA THR A 25 12.49 -13.41 -16.99
C THR A 25 13.09 -13.85 -15.68
N GLY A 26 13.07 -12.95 -14.70
CA GLY A 26 13.34 -13.22 -13.29
C GLY A 26 12.06 -13.67 -12.58
N SER A 27 12.13 -13.73 -11.26
CA SER A 27 11.01 -14.08 -10.39
C SER A 27 10.00 -12.94 -10.31
N TYR A 28 10.46 -11.68 -10.33
CA TYR A 28 9.61 -10.51 -10.11
C TYR A 28 9.46 -9.64 -11.35
N GLY A 29 10.43 -9.67 -12.25
CA GLY A 29 10.39 -8.85 -13.45
C GLY A 29 11.08 -9.43 -14.67
N ASN A 30 11.10 -8.62 -15.71
CA ASN A 30 11.74 -8.94 -16.98
C ASN A 30 12.84 -7.92 -17.28
N LEU A 31 14.01 -8.43 -17.66
CA LEU A 31 15.15 -7.64 -18.11
C LEU A 31 15.27 -7.70 -19.63
N VAL A 32 15.39 -6.53 -20.26
CA VAL A 32 15.87 -6.37 -21.62
C VAL A 32 17.27 -5.78 -21.55
N LEU A 33 18.29 -6.53 -22.00
CA LEU A 33 19.66 -6.06 -22.15
C LEU A 33 19.98 -5.86 -23.63
N ASN A 34 20.33 -4.64 -24.01
CA ASN A 34 20.73 -4.30 -25.36
C ASN A 34 22.23 -4.56 -25.57
N ALA A 35 22.62 -4.76 -26.83
CA ALA A 35 24.01 -5.04 -27.20
C ALA A 35 24.98 -3.89 -26.88
N ASP A 36 24.48 -2.66 -26.67
CA ASP A 36 25.27 -1.49 -26.28
C ASP A 36 25.46 -1.36 -24.75
N GLY A 37 24.91 -2.30 -23.98
CA GLY A 37 25.02 -2.34 -22.51
C GLY A 37 23.93 -1.56 -21.79
N THR A 38 23.05 -0.85 -22.51
CA THR A 38 21.84 -0.30 -21.91
C THR A 38 20.86 -1.42 -21.58
N TYR A 39 20.14 -1.28 -20.48
CA TYR A 39 19.14 -2.24 -20.07
C TYR A 39 17.89 -1.57 -19.50
N THR A 40 16.79 -2.31 -19.59
CA THR A 40 15.50 -1.96 -18.98
C THR A 40 15.02 -3.14 -18.16
N TYR A 41 14.76 -2.92 -16.89
CA TYR A 41 14.06 -3.88 -16.04
C TYR A 41 12.62 -3.41 -15.84
N THR A 42 11.67 -4.31 -16.03
CA THR A 42 10.26 -4.06 -15.75
C THR A 42 9.82 -4.99 -14.62
N LEU A 43 9.50 -4.42 -13.46
CA LEU A 43 8.88 -5.13 -12.35
C LEU A 43 7.43 -5.47 -12.75
N THR A 44 7.09 -6.75 -12.77
CA THR A 44 5.80 -7.29 -13.24
C THR A 44 5.01 -8.01 -12.16
N HIS A 45 5.66 -8.38 -11.06
CA HIS A 45 5.07 -8.95 -9.86
C HIS A 45 5.59 -8.16 -8.66
N THR A 46 4.74 -8.00 -7.66
CA THR A 46 5.09 -7.42 -6.38
C THR A 46 5.98 -8.37 -5.61
N TYR A 47 6.82 -7.81 -4.73
CA TYR A 47 7.51 -8.59 -3.73
C TYR A 47 6.73 -8.45 -2.44
N ASP A 48 6.02 -9.51 -2.10
CA ASP A 48 5.27 -9.58 -0.87
C ASP A 48 6.24 -10.11 0.20
N GLY A 49 6.65 -9.28 1.16
CA GLY A 49 7.66 -9.63 2.16
C GLY A 49 7.42 -10.96 2.88
N ALA A 50 8.47 -11.57 3.44
CA ALA A 50 8.32 -12.80 4.23
C ALA A 50 7.63 -12.57 5.59
N THR A 51 7.54 -11.31 6.03
CA THR A 51 6.88 -10.89 7.26
C THR A 51 6.07 -9.63 6.99
N ALA A 52 4.76 -9.71 7.25
CA ALA A 52 3.88 -8.55 7.32
C ALA A 52 4.37 -7.59 8.41
N ASP A 53 4.19 -6.28 8.18
CA ASP A 53 4.50 -5.15 9.06
C ASP A 53 6.01 -4.86 9.20
N ASN A 54 6.75 -4.93 8.10
CA ASN A 54 8.19 -4.63 8.11
C ASN A 54 8.51 -3.15 7.86
N GLY A 55 7.54 -2.37 7.41
CA GLY A 55 7.78 -1.01 6.97
C GLY A 55 8.48 -0.98 5.61
N ILE A 56 8.83 0.23 5.15
CA ILE A 56 9.55 0.40 3.88
C ILE A 56 10.94 -0.22 4.00
N THR A 57 11.19 -1.30 3.26
CA THR A 57 12.49 -2.00 3.26
C THR A 57 13.05 -2.17 1.85
N THR A 58 14.38 -2.30 1.74
CA THR A 58 15.03 -2.65 0.47
C THR A 58 15.46 -4.10 0.54
N GLU A 59 14.82 -4.88 -0.29
CA GLU A 59 14.90 -6.31 -0.37
C GLU A 59 15.90 -6.69 -1.45
N GLN A 60 17.11 -7.04 -1.01
CA GLN A 60 18.26 -7.15 -1.90
C GLN A 60 18.22 -8.41 -2.77
N ASP A 61 18.79 -8.29 -3.98
CA ASP A 61 19.12 -9.39 -4.88
C ASP A 61 17.92 -10.31 -5.23
N LYS A 62 16.71 -9.78 -5.32
CA LYS A 62 15.49 -10.57 -5.59
C LYS A 62 15.42 -11.11 -7.00
N ASP A 63 16.00 -10.39 -7.96
CA ASP A 63 16.27 -10.91 -9.30
C ASP A 63 17.75 -10.78 -9.66
N SER A 64 18.24 -11.74 -10.45
CA SER A 64 19.65 -11.82 -10.85
C SER A 64 19.77 -12.23 -12.31
N PHE A 65 20.55 -11.45 -13.07
CA PHE A 65 20.73 -11.64 -14.50
C PHE A 65 22.21 -11.64 -14.85
N THR A 66 22.70 -12.76 -15.40
CA THR A 66 24.11 -12.87 -15.79
C THR A 66 24.28 -12.50 -17.25
N TYR A 67 25.34 -11.76 -17.56
CA TYR A 67 25.66 -11.32 -18.91
C TYR A 67 27.14 -11.53 -19.23
N THR A 68 27.45 -11.59 -20.52
CA THR A 68 28.80 -11.54 -21.06
C THR A 68 29.02 -10.20 -21.72
N VAL A 69 30.16 -9.56 -21.44
CA VAL A 69 30.67 -8.41 -22.19
C VAL A 69 31.87 -8.87 -23.02
N THR A 70 31.91 -8.45 -24.29
CA THR A 70 32.98 -8.75 -25.24
C THR A 70 33.60 -7.45 -25.74
N ASP A 71 34.93 -7.36 -25.72
CA ASP A 71 35.65 -6.22 -26.31
C ASP A 71 35.85 -6.38 -27.83
N ALA A 72 36.44 -5.38 -28.47
CA ALA A 72 36.62 -5.38 -29.93
C ALA A 72 37.60 -6.46 -30.43
N HIS A 73 38.38 -7.08 -29.54
CA HIS A 73 39.32 -8.15 -29.86
C HIS A 73 38.77 -9.55 -29.53
N GLY A 74 37.51 -9.63 -29.08
CA GLY A 74 36.86 -10.88 -28.71
C GLY A 74 37.20 -11.36 -27.29
N ASN A 75 37.86 -10.55 -26.46
CA ASN A 75 38.07 -10.90 -25.06
C ASN A 75 36.74 -10.76 -24.31
N THR A 76 36.42 -11.76 -23.48
CA THR A 76 35.15 -11.80 -22.76
C THR A 76 35.33 -11.78 -21.26
N THR A 77 34.43 -11.11 -20.55
CA THR A 77 34.21 -11.32 -19.12
C THR A 77 32.72 -11.41 -18.82
N THR A 78 32.36 -11.99 -17.68
CA THR A 78 30.97 -12.05 -17.22
C THR A 78 30.71 -11.05 -16.11
N GLY A 79 29.47 -10.60 -16.02
CA GLY A 79 28.97 -9.79 -14.91
C GLY A 79 27.54 -10.19 -14.56
N THR A 80 27.03 -9.58 -13.50
CA THR A 80 25.68 -9.81 -13.00
C THR A 80 24.99 -8.47 -12.81
N ILE A 81 23.74 -8.37 -13.26
CA ILE A 81 22.80 -7.32 -12.84
C ILE A 81 21.99 -7.93 -11.69
N LEU A 82 22.08 -7.31 -10.53
CA LEU A 82 21.28 -7.64 -9.36
C LEU A 82 20.18 -6.60 -9.24
N VAL A 83 18.98 -7.06 -8.88
CA VAL A 83 17.81 -6.21 -8.71
C VAL A 83 17.36 -6.30 -7.27
N ASP A 84 17.42 -5.16 -6.60
CA ASP A 84 16.78 -4.96 -5.31
C ASP A 84 15.35 -4.48 -5.54
N ILE A 85 14.42 -4.94 -4.71
CA ILE A 85 13.02 -4.47 -4.71
C ILE A 85 12.80 -3.64 -3.46
N VAL A 86 12.05 -2.55 -3.58
CA VAL A 86 11.66 -1.74 -2.42
C VAL A 86 10.26 -2.14 -2.04
N ASP A 87 10.13 -2.66 -0.83
CA ASP A 87 8.88 -2.97 -0.14
C ASP A 87 8.21 -1.64 0.26
N ASP A 88 6.94 -1.46 -0.05
CA ASP A 88 6.18 -0.29 0.38
C ASP A 88 5.19 -0.61 1.52
N VAL A 89 4.50 0.41 2.01
CA VAL A 89 3.48 0.27 3.05
C VAL A 89 2.25 1.05 2.63
N PRO A 90 1.04 0.67 3.08
CA PRO A 90 -0.12 1.46 2.81
C PRO A 90 -0.08 2.74 3.66
N THR A 91 -0.66 3.81 3.14
CA THR A 91 -0.82 5.10 3.82
C THR A 91 -2.30 5.44 3.92
N ALA A 92 -2.87 5.29 5.12
CA ALA A 92 -4.22 5.74 5.43
C ALA A 92 -4.22 7.21 5.86
N HIS A 93 -5.31 7.92 5.56
CA HIS A 93 -5.53 9.31 5.97
C HIS A 93 -6.77 9.40 6.85
N ALA A 94 -6.65 10.10 7.97
CA ALA A 94 -7.77 10.24 8.90
C ALA A 94 -8.98 10.94 8.25
N ASP A 95 -10.16 10.41 8.52
CA ASP A 95 -11.43 10.90 8.01
C ASP A 95 -12.24 11.65 9.06
N THR A 96 -13.09 12.55 8.57
CA THR A 96 -14.08 13.22 9.40
C THR A 96 -15.43 13.30 8.68
N ASN A 97 -16.51 13.20 9.44
CA ASN A 97 -17.85 13.51 8.94
C ASN A 97 -18.71 14.10 10.06
N SER A 98 -19.90 14.59 9.73
CA SER A 98 -20.83 15.10 10.73
C SER A 98 -22.28 14.76 10.40
N VAL A 99 -23.09 14.65 11.43
CA VAL A 99 -24.48 14.26 11.33
C VAL A 99 -25.28 14.93 12.45
N ALA A 100 -26.55 15.24 12.21
CA ALA A 100 -27.45 15.62 13.29
C ALA A 100 -27.77 14.41 14.17
N GLU A 101 -27.98 14.60 15.47
CA GLU A 101 -28.48 13.53 16.32
C GLU A 101 -29.81 12.94 15.78
N GLY A 102 -29.94 11.62 15.89
CA GLY A 102 -31.09 10.87 15.33
C GLY A 102 -31.10 10.73 13.79
N ALA A 103 -30.12 11.31 13.09
CA ALA A 103 -29.97 11.16 11.64
C ALA A 103 -28.86 10.17 11.28
N GLN A 104 -28.70 9.94 9.98
CA GLN A 104 -27.70 9.04 9.42
C GLN A 104 -26.82 9.79 8.41
N VAL A 105 -25.54 9.43 8.36
CA VAL A 105 -24.60 9.87 7.34
C VAL A 105 -23.84 8.66 6.77
N SER A 106 -23.39 8.77 5.52
CA SER A 106 -22.61 7.74 4.82
C SER A 106 -21.40 8.38 4.15
N GLY A 107 -20.39 7.57 3.87
CA GLY A 107 -19.17 7.98 3.18
C GLY A 107 -18.30 6.78 2.82
N ASN A 108 -17.05 7.04 2.46
CA ASN A 108 -16.04 6.03 2.18
C ASN A 108 -14.66 6.44 2.70
N VAL A 109 -14.12 5.69 3.66
CA VAL A 109 -12.81 5.98 4.29
C VAL A 109 -11.61 5.84 3.36
N LEU A 110 -11.77 5.21 2.19
CA LEU A 110 -10.68 5.03 1.23
C LEU A 110 -10.58 6.17 0.22
N SER A 111 -11.66 6.94 0.03
CA SER A 111 -11.78 7.85 -1.12
C SER A 111 -12.28 9.25 -0.78
N ASP A 112 -12.97 9.43 0.33
CA ASP A 112 -13.42 10.75 0.76
C ASP A 112 -12.24 11.57 1.29
N GLY A 113 -12.28 12.90 1.13
CA GLY A 113 -11.18 13.75 1.55
C GLY A 113 -9.87 13.48 0.81
N THR A 114 -8.82 13.09 1.53
CA THR A 114 -7.53 12.66 0.97
C THR A 114 -7.56 11.15 0.81
N PRO A 115 -7.53 10.61 -0.42
CA PRO A 115 -7.62 9.17 -0.63
C PRO A 115 -6.47 8.39 0.03
N ASP A 116 -6.78 7.19 0.49
CA ASP A 116 -5.80 6.24 0.99
C ASP A 116 -4.96 5.67 -0.16
N VAL A 117 -3.71 5.30 0.16
CA VAL A 117 -2.76 4.72 -0.80
C VAL A 117 -2.40 3.30 -0.34
N LEU A 118 -2.60 2.30 -1.18
CA LEU A 118 -2.37 0.88 -0.85
C LEU A 118 -1.01 0.35 -1.33
N GLY A 119 -0.12 1.24 -1.77
CA GLY A 119 1.15 0.82 -2.34
C GLY A 119 1.03 0.06 -3.65
N ALA A 120 2.11 -0.61 -4.03
CA ALA A 120 2.24 -1.41 -5.24
C ALA A 120 1.46 -2.73 -5.14
N ASP A 121 1.21 -3.21 -3.93
CA ASP A 121 0.61 -4.51 -3.64
C ASP A 121 -0.91 -4.51 -3.76
N GLY A 122 -1.50 -3.31 -3.77
CA GLY A 122 -2.94 -3.14 -3.87
C GLY A 122 -3.64 -3.59 -2.58
N ALA A 123 -4.92 -3.94 -2.65
CA ALA A 123 -5.68 -4.27 -1.44
C ALA A 123 -5.45 -5.72 -0.98
N ALA A 124 -5.47 -5.93 0.34
CA ALA A 124 -5.54 -7.27 0.92
C ALA A 124 -6.71 -8.10 0.33
N PRO A 125 -6.57 -9.44 0.29
CA PRO A 125 -7.66 -10.32 -0.12
C PRO A 125 -8.94 -10.08 0.71
N GLY A 126 -10.02 -9.67 0.05
CA GLY A 126 -11.32 -9.39 0.69
C GLY A 126 -11.62 -7.90 0.89
N GLY A 127 -10.66 -7.01 0.66
CA GLY A 127 -10.84 -5.56 0.69
C GLY A 127 -9.72 -4.85 1.46
N ALA A 128 -9.54 -3.56 1.17
CA ALA A 128 -8.47 -2.76 1.75
C ALA A 128 -8.67 -2.51 3.25
N VAL A 129 -9.90 -2.29 3.72
CA VAL A 129 -10.17 -2.14 5.16
C VAL A 129 -10.25 -3.53 5.78
N THR A 130 -9.41 -3.80 6.77
CA THR A 130 -9.32 -5.11 7.44
C THR A 130 -9.80 -5.10 8.88
N GLY A 131 -9.95 -3.93 9.48
CA GLY A 131 -10.58 -3.82 10.79
C GLY A 131 -11.03 -2.44 11.19
N VAL A 132 -11.88 -2.43 12.21
CA VAL A 132 -12.37 -1.22 12.86
C VAL A 132 -12.69 -1.48 14.33
N ALA A 133 -12.46 -0.48 15.18
CA ALA A 133 -12.81 -0.50 16.59
C ALA A 133 -13.22 0.90 17.07
N THR A 134 -13.88 0.98 18.23
CA THR A 134 -14.10 2.27 18.90
C THR A 134 -12.84 2.82 19.54
N GLY A 135 -12.77 4.15 19.65
CA GLY A 135 -11.68 4.87 20.27
C GLY A 135 -10.78 5.57 19.25
N SER A 136 -9.61 5.99 19.71
CA SER A 136 -8.68 6.84 18.95
C SER A 136 -7.23 6.35 19.01
N ASN A 137 -7.00 5.10 19.42
CA ASN A 137 -5.66 4.53 19.54
C ASN A 137 -5.20 3.97 18.19
N VAL A 138 -4.33 4.73 17.52
CA VAL A 138 -3.74 4.36 16.22
C VAL A 138 -2.39 3.62 16.34
N SER A 139 -1.92 3.34 17.56
CA SER A 139 -0.61 2.71 17.78
C SER A 139 -0.61 1.20 17.52
N ASN A 140 -1.79 0.58 17.37
CA ASN A 140 -1.91 -0.85 17.08
C ASN A 140 -2.97 -1.06 15.99
N PRO A 141 -2.68 -1.87 14.97
CA PRO A 141 -3.67 -2.28 13.99
C PRO A 141 -4.87 -2.97 14.64
N VAL A 142 -6.06 -2.71 14.08
CA VAL A 142 -7.30 -3.37 14.45
C VAL A 142 -7.73 -4.33 13.35
N SER A 143 -8.39 -5.42 13.72
CA SER A 143 -8.86 -6.42 12.76
C SER A 143 -10.31 -6.85 13.06
N GLY A 144 -11.07 -7.12 12.00
CA GLY A 144 -12.47 -7.56 12.10
C GLY A 144 -13.47 -6.43 12.37
N ASN A 145 -14.66 -6.82 12.85
CA ASN A 145 -15.82 -5.93 13.09
C ASN A 145 -16.34 -5.16 11.85
N LEU A 146 -16.02 -5.65 10.64
CA LEU A 146 -16.51 -5.08 9.40
C LEU A 146 -17.90 -5.63 9.04
N GLY A 147 -18.76 -4.73 8.57
CA GLY A 147 -20.14 -5.01 8.20
C GLY A 147 -21.03 -5.44 9.37
N GLY A 148 -22.15 -6.09 9.05
CA GLY A 148 -23.04 -6.71 10.04
C GLY A 148 -23.75 -5.71 10.95
N ALA A 149 -23.75 -6.00 12.27
CA ALA A 149 -24.48 -5.23 13.27
C ALA A 149 -23.88 -3.84 13.57
N GLY A 150 -22.67 -3.57 13.06
CA GLY A 150 -21.93 -2.34 13.34
C GLY A 150 -21.28 -2.30 14.71
N ILE A 151 -20.50 -1.25 14.92
CA ILE A 151 -19.77 -0.94 16.14
C ILE A 151 -20.48 0.22 16.83
N ALA A 152 -20.89 0.00 18.07
CA ALA A 152 -21.51 1.04 18.88
C ALA A 152 -20.45 2.03 19.37
N GLY A 153 -20.57 3.29 18.94
CA GLY A 153 -19.93 4.43 19.58
C GLY A 153 -20.70 4.91 20.82
N GLN A 154 -20.30 6.05 21.35
CA GLN A 154 -20.99 6.68 22.49
C GLN A 154 -22.30 7.36 22.06
N TYR A 155 -22.34 7.90 20.83
CA TYR A 155 -23.45 8.71 20.32
C TYR A 155 -24.17 8.10 19.12
N GLY A 156 -23.71 6.96 18.61
CA GLY A 156 -24.32 6.27 17.47
C GLY A 156 -23.69 4.92 17.19
N THR A 157 -23.99 4.35 16.02
CA THR A 157 -23.45 3.07 15.56
C THR A 157 -22.87 3.22 14.16
N LEU A 158 -21.62 2.78 13.98
CA LEU A 158 -20.92 2.75 12.71
C LEU A 158 -20.99 1.35 12.09
N VAL A 159 -21.37 1.26 10.81
CA VAL A 159 -21.16 0.07 9.98
C VAL A 159 -20.14 0.43 8.93
N LEU A 160 -18.93 -0.13 9.01
CA LEU A 160 -17.85 0.03 8.02
C LEU A 160 -17.61 -1.29 7.29
N ASN A 161 -17.52 -1.26 5.96
CA ASN A 161 -17.29 -2.44 5.13
C ASN A 161 -15.83 -2.51 4.64
N ALA A 162 -15.40 -3.70 4.21
CA ALA A 162 -14.04 -3.93 3.71
C ALA A 162 -13.67 -3.09 2.46
N ASN A 163 -14.67 -2.62 1.70
CA ASN A 163 -14.49 -1.73 0.56
C ASN A 163 -14.45 -0.23 0.94
N GLY A 164 -14.34 0.08 2.23
CA GLY A 164 -14.28 1.44 2.76
C GLY A 164 -15.63 2.14 2.93
N THR A 165 -16.69 1.66 2.30
CA THR A 165 -18.02 2.27 2.46
C THR A 165 -18.51 2.13 3.88
N TYR A 166 -19.02 3.22 4.45
CA TYR A 166 -19.59 3.22 5.78
C TYR A 166 -20.93 3.92 5.87
N THR A 167 -21.64 3.61 6.95
CA THR A 167 -22.82 4.32 7.41
C THR A 167 -22.72 4.50 8.91
N TYR A 168 -22.96 5.72 9.39
CA TYR A 168 -23.08 6.04 10.80
C TYR A 168 -24.49 6.51 11.11
N THR A 169 -25.13 5.87 12.08
CA THR A 169 -26.48 6.21 12.55
C THR A 169 -26.37 6.81 13.95
N ALA A 170 -26.66 8.11 14.08
CA ALA A 170 -26.65 8.81 15.34
C ALA A 170 -27.89 8.45 16.18
N ASN A 171 -27.69 8.25 17.48
CA ASN A 171 -28.78 8.06 18.42
C ASN A 171 -29.56 9.38 18.59
N PRO A 172 -30.90 9.36 18.61
CA PRO A 172 -31.69 10.56 18.90
C PRO A 172 -31.48 11.05 20.33
N ASN A 173 -31.42 12.37 20.53
CA ASN A 173 -31.30 13.02 21.86
C ASN A 173 -30.08 12.53 22.67
N ALA A 174 -29.00 12.17 21.99
CA ALA A 174 -27.82 11.57 22.59
C ALA A 174 -26.81 12.61 23.10
N VAL A 175 -26.96 13.87 22.70
CA VAL A 175 -26.01 14.95 22.98
C VAL A 175 -26.72 16.20 23.46
N THR A 176 -26.10 16.95 24.37
CA THR A 176 -26.60 18.27 24.84
C THR A 176 -25.82 19.45 24.24
N THR A 177 -24.71 19.13 23.59
CA THR A 177 -23.80 20.01 22.83
C THR A 177 -23.12 19.12 21.80
N ASN A 178 -22.60 19.66 20.70
CA ASN A 178 -21.88 18.87 19.70
C ASN A 178 -20.82 17.99 20.37
N ALA A 179 -20.77 16.72 19.96
CA ALA A 179 -19.85 15.73 20.50
C ALA A 179 -19.31 14.86 19.35
N VAL A 180 -18.21 14.15 19.59
CA VAL A 180 -17.54 13.33 18.58
C VAL A 180 -17.51 11.88 19.04
N ASP A 181 -17.92 10.98 18.15
CA ASP A 181 -17.56 9.57 18.24
C ASP A 181 -16.26 9.33 17.48
N HIS A 182 -15.33 8.65 18.13
CA HIS A 182 -14.04 8.27 17.54
C HIS A 182 -14.04 6.77 17.21
N PHE A 183 -13.64 6.46 15.98
CA PHE A 183 -13.36 5.11 15.54
C PHE A 183 -11.95 5.04 14.99
N VAL A 184 -11.27 3.93 15.19
CA VAL A 184 -10.02 3.60 14.51
C VAL A 184 -10.30 2.55 13.47
N TYR A 185 -9.71 2.70 12.29
CA TYR A 185 -9.74 1.69 11.24
C TYR A 185 -8.35 1.41 10.73
N THR A 186 -8.16 0.19 10.22
CA THR A 186 -6.91 -0.27 9.63
C THR A 186 -7.16 -0.65 8.18
N ILE A 187 -6.28 -0.16 7.30
CA ILE A 187 -6.14 -0.69 5.96
C ILE A 187 -4.94 -1.64 5.89
N THR A 188 -5.04 -2.63 5.02
CA THR A 188 -4.00 -3.62 4.74
C THR A 188 -3.88 -3.79 3.23
N ASP A 189 -2.66 -3.85 2.74
CA ASP A 189 -2.34 -4.13 1.35
C ASP A 189 -2.17 -5.63 1.07
N GLY A 190 -1.69 -5.97 -0.12
CA GLY A 190 -1.67 -7.33 -0.65
C GLY A 190 -0.81 -8.31 0.15
N ASP A 191 0.28 -7.82 0.75
CA ASP A 191 1.28 -8.64 1.43
C ASP A 191 1.14 -8.64 2.96
N GLY A 192 0.37 -7.70 3.51
CA GLY A 192 -0.04 -7.68 4.91
C GLY A 192 0.43 -6.46 5.69
N ASP A 193 1.13 -5.52 5.07
CA ASP A 193 1.48 -4.26 5.70
C ASP A 193 0.23 -3.43 6.02
N THR A 194 0.32 -2.64 7.11
CA THR A 194 -0.87 -1.99 7.68
C THR A 194 -0.69 -0.50 7.92
N SER A 195 -1.80 0.24 7.81
CA SER A 195 -1.89 1.65 8.17
C SER A 195 -3.15 1.88 8.99
N THR A 196 -3.02 2.53 10.15
CA THR A 196 -4.13 2.71 11.10
C THR A 196 -4.35 4.18 11.41
N VAL A 197 -5.57 4.65 11.20
CA VAL A 197 -5.98 6.04 11.42
C VAL A 197 -7.40 6.11 11.98
N THR A 198 -7.91 7.32 12.19
CA THR A 198 -9.24 7.55 12.77
C THR A 198 -10.28 7.92 11.72
N LEU A 199 -11.52 7.53 12.00
CA LEU A 199 -12.74 8.13 11.46
C LEU A 199 -13.48 8.83 12.61
N ASP A 200 -13.54 10.15 12.55
CA ASP A 200 -14.20 10.97 13.57
C ASP A 200 -15.56 11.47 13.08
N ILE A 201 -16.63 11.12 13.80
CA ILE A 201 -18.00 11.54 13.46
C ILE A 201 -18.50 12.55 14.48
N THR A 202 -18.67 13.80 14.04
CA THR A 202 -19.30 14.84 14.87
C THR A 202 -20.82 14.69 14.85
N VAL A 203 -21.41 14.42 16.02
CA VAL A 203 -22.86 14.44 16.24
C VAL A 203 -23.26 15.83 16.70
N ASN A 204 -24.02 16.53 15.84
CA ASN A 204 -24.52 17.86 16.09
C ASN A 204 -25.79 17.82 16.92
N ASN A 205 -25.82 18.60 18.00
CA ASN A 205 -27.02 18.83 18.79
C ASN A 205 -28.03 19.62 17.95
N VAL A 206 -29.27 19.13 17.86
CA VAL A 206 -30.35 19.82 17.14
C VAL A 206 -31.49 20.27 18.05
N THR A 207 -31.25 20.32 19.37
CA THR A 207 -32.22 20.83 20.34
C THR A 207 -32.90 22.11 19.84
N VAL A 208 -34.20 22.01 19.58
CA VAL A 208 -35.04 23.15 19.24
C VAL A 208 -35.34 23.88 20.55
N THR A 209 -34.88 25.13 20.66
CA THR A 209 -35.21 26.02 21.78
C THR A 209 -36.61 26.61 21.64
#